data_AF-A0ABC9DBD4-F1
#
_entry.id   AF-A0ABC9DBD4-F1
#
_cell.length_a   1.000
_cell.length_b   1.000
_cell.length_c   1.000
_cell.angle_alpha   90.00
_cell.angle_beta   90.00
_cell.angle_gamma   90.00
#
_symmetry.space_group_name_H-M   'P 1'
#
loop_
_entity.id
_entity.type
_entity.pdbx_description
1 polymer ?
#
loop_
_entity_poly.entity_id
_entity_poly.type
_entity_poly.pdbx_seq_one_letter_code
_entity_poly.pdbx_strand_id
1 'polypeptide(L)'
;MEVAALPGDALAGVLRRLPLRSLAAARCICKAWRDVIDARALLLPHLLPHSVCGIFLNYIDHTRHHFFGRRRSSSSPPPFPEIDGSLGFMPNDDGRILQWSSVFDHCNGLLLFEHEWESGLCVCNPATRQWEVLPRPEEASVYSSLAYLAFDPAVSPHYEVFLIPPEPKTPVPSNHWMLTEQPAEPPYHLMEWPPSPFRLDVFSSRTGQWEGIDFVREGQAAGTVQDKRLDPLDLTMFGGPRWRYAVFHQGALYVHCRGPFVMRLSLSQGKYQVIKFPANIEHGKVYLGKSTHGVCFGIIHESQLRVWILIESCGQMEWVSKYQHNLRKLLSLPNVSGKFMGGPWVIEEDNNIGESEESREWDSDNDDLFTVEVEDNENEIEDEEYHHDNFYILGFHPYKEVVFLVQQFEVLAYHLDSSKIQYMGNCRPKCYTLNHSNAYESFLYTPCVIGRLLHGNNTDQNPSED
;
A
#
# COMPACT_ATOMS: atom_id res chain seq x y z
N MET A 1 -35.69 40.80 16.35
CA MET A 1 -34.68 40.79 15.28
C MET A 1 -34.08 39.39 15.28
N GLU A 2 -34.66 38.50 14.48
CA GLU A 2 -34.15 37.13 14.31
C GLU A 2 -32.77 37.20 13.67
N VAL A 3 -31.75 36.70 14.35
CA VAL A 3 -30.43 36.48 13.76
C VAL A 3 -30.63 35.33 12.76
N ALA A 4 -30.61 35.65 11.47
CA ALA A 4 -30.72 34.64 10.42
C ALA A 4 -29.66 33.55 10.63
N ALA A 5 -30.10 32.32 10.86
CA ALA A 5 -29.20 31.18 11.01
C ALA A 5 -28.40 31.01 9.70
N LEU A 6 -27.07 30.98 9.81
CA LEU A 6 -26.21 30.75 8.65
C LEU A 6 -26.56 29.38 8.03
N PRO A 7 -26.72 29.28 6.70
CA PRO A 7 -26.89 27.99 6.04
C PRO A 7 -25.71 27.05 6.35
N GLY A 8 -25.99 25.76 6.53
CA GLY A 8 -24.97 24.76 6.89
C GLY A 8 -23.77 24.72 5.94
N ASP A 9 -23.98 24.96 4.64
CA ASP A 9 -22.91 25.07 3.64
C ASP A 9 -21.98 26.27 3.86
N ALA A 10 -22.56 27.43 4.20
CA ALA A 10 -21.78 28.64 4.47
C ALA A 10 -20.97 28.50 5.77
N LEU A 11 -21.57 27.89 6.81
CA LEU A 11 -20.88 27.57 8.05
C LEU A 11 -19.74 26.58 7.82
N ALA A 12 -19.97 25.52 7.04
CA ALA A 12 -18.92 24.57 6.66
C ALA A 12 -17.77 25.26 5.90
N GLY A 13 -18.09 26.18 4.99
CA GLY A 13 -17.10 26.95 4.24
C GLY A 13 -16.21 27.84 5.12
N VAL A 14 -16.75 28.41 6.20
CA VAL A 14 -15.99 29.17 7.20
C VAL A 14 -15.14 28.24 8.05
N LEU A 15 -15.73 27.17 8.58
CA LEU A 15 -15.05 26.22 9.47
C LEU A 15 -13.88 25.52 8.78
N ARG A 16 -14.00 25.19 7.47
CA ARG A 16 -12.93 24.55 6.68
C ARG A 16 -11.65 25.40 6.58
N ARG A 17 -11.72 26.70 6.81
CA ARG A 17 -10.55 27.60 6.76
C ARG A 17 -9.80 27.68 8.09
N LEU A 18 -10.32 27.06 9.15
CA LEU A 18 -9.70 27.07 10.47
C LEU A 18 -8.55 26.05 10.52
N PRO A 19 -7.42 26.37 11.20
CA PRO A 19 -6.40 25.37 11.52
C PRO A 19 -6.98 24.23 12.36
N LEU A 20 -6.37 23.03 12.28
CA LEU A 20 -6.83 21.81 12.97
C LEU A 20 -7.24 22.05 14.43
N ARG A 21 -6.40 22.74 15.22
CA ARG A 21 -6.67 22.99 16.65
C ARG A 21 -7.92 23.85 16.86
N SER A 22 -8.09 24.89 16.04
CA SER A 22 -9.26 25.78 16.09
C SER A 22 -10.52 25.07 15.59
N LEU A 23 -10.39 24.19 14.60
CA LEU A 23 -11.49 23.37 14.10
C LEU A 23 -11.92 22.29 15.11
N ALA A 24 -10.97 21.69 15.81
CA ALA A 24 -11.24 20.77 16.92
C ALA A 24 -11.90 21.49 18.10
N ALA A 25 -11.45 22.71 18.43
CA ALA A 25 -12.13 23.54 19.43
C ALA A 25 -13.56 23.90 18.97
N ALA A 26 -13.75 24.26 17.69
CA ALA A 26 -15.04 24.57 17.09
C ALA A 26 -16.04 23.40 17.18
N ARG A 27 -15.56 22.16 17.02
CA ARG A 27 -16.35 20.92 17.21
C ARG A 27 -16.89 20.78 18.65
N CYS A 28 -16.21 21.38 19.63
CA CYS A 28 -16.61 21.33 21.03
C CYS A 28 -17.57 22.47 21.45
N ILE A 29 -17.78 23.49 20.62
CA ILE A 29 -18.57 24.69 20.99
C ILE A 29 -20.07 24.37 21.11
N CYS A 30 -20.69 23.78 20.09
CA CYS A 30 -22.11 23.45 20.11
C CYS A 30 -22.46 22.27 19.20
N LYS A 31 -23.65 21.68 19.39
CA LYS A 31 -24.13 20.53 18.60
C LYS A 31 -24.18 20.84 17.11
N ALA A 32 -24.74 21.98 16.72
CA ALA A 32 -24.87 22.35 15.30
C ALA A 32 -23.52 22.44 14.58
N TRP A 33 -22.49 22.98 15.24
CA TRP A 33 -21.14 23.06 14.66
C TRP A 33 -20.47 21.70 14.60
N ARG A 34 -20.62 20.87 15.65
CA ARG A 34 -20.17 19.48 15.65
C ARG A 34 -20.81 18.70 14.51
N ASP A 35 -22.12 18.79 14.34
CA ASP A 35 -22.86 18.07 13.30
C ASP A 35 -22.39 18.50 11.90
N VAL A 36 -22.14 19.79 11.68
CA VAL A 36 -21.57 20.28 10.41
C VAL A 36 -20.14 19.81 10.19
N ILE A 37 -19.29 19.86 11.21
CA ILE A 37 -17.89 19.39 11.14
C ILE A 37 -17.83 17.89 10.86
N ASP A 38 -18.68 17.11 11.52
CA ASP A 38 -18.72 15.65 11.43
C ASP A 38 -19.36 15.19 10.12
N ALA A 39 -20.54 15.73 9.77
CA ALA A 39 -21.23 15.37 8.54
C ALA A 39 -20.46 15.79 7.28
N ARG A 40 -19.62 16.82 7.36
CA ARG A 40 -18.76 17.27 6.25
C ARG A 40 -17.31 16.82 6.39
N ALA A 41 -17.01 15.99 7.39
CA ALA A 41 -15.67 15.47 7.69
C ALA A 41 -14.57 16.55 7.65
N LEU A 42 -14.83 17.76 8.17
CA LEU A 42 -13.93 18.92 7.97
C LEU A 42 -12.56 18.74 8.64
N LEU A 43 -12.46 17.85 9.64
CA LEU A 43 -11.20 17.51 10.30
C LEU A 43 -10.36 16.52 9.48
N LEU A 44 -10.98 15.76 8.58
CA LEU A 44 -10.33 14.67 7.85
C LEU A 44 -9.09 15.13 7.05
N PRO A 45 -9.09 16.27 6.32
CA PRO A 45 -7.91 16.72 5.57
C PRO A 45 -6.70 17.05 6.45
N HIS A 46 -6.93 17.41 7.71
CA HIS A 46 -5.86 17.68 8.67
C HIS A 46 -5.36 16.42 9.37
N LEU A 47 -6.17 15.36 9.36
CA LEU A 47 -5.90 14.10 10.05
C LEU A 47 -5.35 13.02 9.11
N LEU A 48 -5.57 13.21 7.81
CA LEU A 48 -4.88 12.57 6.70
C LEU A 48 -4.02 13.62 6.01
N PRO A 49 -2.80 13.91 6.49
CA PRO A 49 -1.85 14.63 5.66
C PRO A 49 -1.72 13.90 4.32
N HIS A 50 -2.14 14.58 3.24
CA HIS A 50 -2.10 14.03 1.88
C HIS A 50 -0.65 13.94 1.33
N SER A 51 0.35 14.07 2.22
CA SER A 51 1.77 13.95 1.95
C SER A 51 2.25 12.52 2.17
N VAL A 52 3.01 11.99 1.22
CA VAL A 52 3.74 10.73 1.40
C VAL A 52 4.97 10.98 2.26
N CYS A 53 5.10 10.30 3.40
CA CYS A 53 6.23 10.48 4.32
C CYS A 53 7.38 9.50 4.10
N GLY A 54 7.13 8.43 3.34
CA GLY A 54 8.13 7.44 3.00
C GLY A 54 7.51 6.21 2.36
N ILE A 55 8.33 5.18 2.16
CA ILE A 55 7.98 3.90 1.57
C ILE A 55 8.56 2.80 2.46
N PHE A 56 7.71 1.87 2.88
CA PHE A 56 8.16 0.64 3.51
C PHE A 56 8.56 -0.38 2.44
N LEU A 57 9.72 -0.99 2.59
CA LEU A 57 10.35 -1.89 1.61
C LEU A 57 10.66 -3.23 2.25
N ASN A 58 10.20 -4.31 1.61
CA ASN A 58 10.61 -5.67 1.96
C ASN A 58 11.73 -6.12 1.00
N TYR A 59 12.84 -6.62 1.55
CA TYR A 59 13.99 -7.11 0.79
C TYR A 59 14.12 -8.63 0.93
N ILE A 60 14.57 -9.29 -0.13
CA ILE A 60 14.66 -10.76 -0.19
C ILE A 60 15.58 -11.31 0.92
N ASP A 61 16.70 -10.62 1.15
CA ASP A 61 17.74 -11.08 2.09
C ASP A 61 17.54 -10.56 3.51
N HIS A 62 16.40 -9.91 3.80
CA HIS A 62 16.12 -9.37 5.13
C HIS A 62 14.86 -9.97 5.72
N THR A 63 14.99 -10.39 6.98
CA THR A 63 13.91 -10.79 7.88
C THR A 63 13.17 -9.59 8.47
N ARG A 64 13.36 -8.37 7.95
CA ARG A 64 12.61 -7.19 8.38
C ARG A 64 12.39 -6.22 7.23
N HIS A 65 11.29 -5.49 7.32
CA HIS A 65 11.05 -4.34 6.48
C HIS A 65 12.05 -3.21 6.77
N HIS A 66 12.23 -2.31 5.80
CA HIS A 66 12.97 -1.07 5.96
C HIS A 66 12.07 0.11 5.62
N PHE A 67 12.33 1.26 6.24
CA PHE A 67 11.61 2.49 5.94
C PHE A 67 12.53 3.46 5.18
N PHE A 68 12.16 3.80 3.94
CA PHE A 68 12.81 4.81 3.13
C PHE A 68 11.97 6.09 3.18
N GLY A 69 12.41 7.09 3.93
CA GLY A 69 11.62 8.27 4.22
C GLY A 69 12.46 9.49 4.54
N ARG A 70 11.78 10.59 4.88
CA ARG A 70 12.44 11.87 5.18
C ARG A 70 13.45 11.73 6.31
N ARG A 71 14.64 12.32 6.13
CA ARG A 71 15.66 12.40 7.20
C ARG A 71 15.09 13.07 8.46
N ARG A 72 15.47 12.54 9.62
CA ARG A 72 15.27 13.21 10.91
C ARG A 72 15.98 14.57 10.86
N SER A 73 15.22 15.66 10.90
CA SER A 73 15.80 17.00 10.99
C SER A 73 15.67 17.50 12.43
N SER A 74 16.79 17.85 13.05
CA SER A 74 16.83 18.38 14.41
C SER A 74 16.50 19.88 14.47
N SER A 75 16.35 20.56 13.33
CA SER A 75 16.30 22.01 13.25
C SER A 75 14.88 22.61 13.20
N SER A 76 13.83 21.81 12.99
CA SER A 76 12.45 22.29 13.01
C SER A 76 11.49 21.20 13.51
N PRO A 77 10.51 21.52 14.39
CA PRO A 77 9.49 20.55 14.77
C PRO A 77 8.63 20.23 13.55
N PRO A 78 8.53 18.95 13.13
CA PRO A 78 7.77 18.59 11.95
C PRO A 78 6.27 18.93 12.13
N PRO A 79 5.54 19.22 11.04
CA PRO A 79 4.10 19.46 11.10
C PRO A 79 3.30 18.22 11.58
N PHE A 80 3.92 17.04 11.56
CA PHE A 80 3.35 15.75 11.96
C PHE A 80 4.30 15.00 12.89
N PRO A 81 3.81 14.06 13.72
CA PRO A 81 4.68 13.21 14.53
C PRO A 81 5.73 12.53 13.66
N GLU A 82 6.97 12.55 14.14
CA GLU A 82 8.06 11.85 13.48
C GLU A 82 7.76 10.35 13.45
N ILE A 83 7.83 9.77 12.24
CA ILE A 83 7.56 8.36 12.01
C ILE A 83 8.79 7.57 12.43
N ASP A 84 8.60 6.68 13.40
CA ASP A 84 9.57 5.64 13.72
C ASP A 84 9.39 4.48 12.74
N GLY A 85 10.19 4.47 11.67
CA GLY A 85 10.13 3.43 10.64
C GLY A 85 10.67 2.08 11.09
N SER A 86 11.35 2.02 12.24
CA SER A 86 11.76 0.76 12.89
C SER A 86 10.63 0.09 13.68
N LEU A 87 9.54 0.84 13.93
CA LEU A 87 8.39 0.41 14.74
C LEU A 87 8.77 -0.04 16.16
N GLY A 88 9.75 0.61 16.78
CA GLY A 88 10.27 0.26 18.11
C GLY A 88 9.27 0.40 19.26
N PHE A 89 8.08 0.98 19.02
CA PHE A 89 6.97 1.04 19.96
C PHE A 89 6.14 -0.25 20.04
N MET A 90 6.32 -1.18 19.11
CA MET A 90 5.66 -2.49 19.15
C MET A 90 6.35 -3.39 20.19
N PRO A 91 5.60 -4.24 20.91
CA PRO A 91 6.14 -5.07 21.98
C PRO A 91 7.20 -6.03 21.45
N ASN A 92 8.29 -6.13 22.19
CA ASN A 92 9.33 -7.13 22.00
C ASN A 92 9.23 -8.11 23.18
N ASP A 93 8.73 -9.31 22.95
CA ASP A 93 8.75 -10.33 24.02
C ASP A 93 10.20 -10.79 24.29
N ASP A 94 10.56 -10.76 25.57
CA ASP A 94 11.69 -11.47 26.19
C ASP A 94 13.12 -11.11 25.78
N GLY A 95 13.40 -9.84 25.45
CA GLY A 95 14.78 -9.37 25.24
C GLY A 95 15.50 -10.03 24.06
N ARG A 96 14.75 -10.77 23.23
CA ARG A 96 15.12 -11.17 21.88
C ARG A 96 14.49 -10.16 20.95
N ILE A 97 15.28 -9.58 20.06
CA ILE A 97 14.81 -8.64 19.05
C ILE A 97 13.75 -9.38 18.22
N LEU A 98 12.46 -9.13 18.45
CA LEU A 98 11.41 -9.60 17.57
C LEU A 98 11.56 -8.83 16.26
N GLN A 99 12.21 -9.44 15.28
CA GLN A 99 12.34 -8.88 13.94
C GLN A 99 11.03 -9.14 13.21
N TRP A 100 10.11 -8.17 13.26
CA TRP A 100 8.88 -8.21 12.48
C TRP A 100 9.19 -8.34 10.98
N SER A 101 8.69 -9.39 10.36
CA SER A 101 9.28 -9.97 9.15
C SER A 101 9.14 -9.11 7.91
N SER A 102 7.89 -8.73 7.61
CA SER A 102 7.53 -8.13 6.33
C SER A 102 6.20 -7.40 6.45
N VAL A 103 6.11 -6.24 5.82
CA VAL A 103 4.83 -5.55 5.64
C VAL A 103 4.02 -6.35 4.64
N PHE A 104 2.77 -6.65 4.98
CA PHE A 104 1.85 -7.37 4.12
C PHE A 104 0.97 -6.47 3.27
N ASP A 105 0.46 -5.40 3.86
CA ASP A 105 -0.36 -4.42 3.18
C ASP A 105 -0.35 -3.09 3.93
N HIS A 106 -0.87 -2.06 3.30
CA HIS A 106 -1.09 -0.74 3.90
C HIS A 106 -2.41 -0.16 3.44
N CYS A 107 -3.05 0.61 4.30
CA CYS A 107 -4.25 1.36 3.91
C CYS A 107 -4.41 2.60 4.80
N ASN A 108 -4.38 3.78 4.17
CA ASN A 108 -4.65 5.07 4.80
C ASN A 108 -3.96 5.25 6.18
N GLY A 109 -2.65 4.99 6.23
CA GLY A 109 -1.79 5.17 7.41
C GLY A 109 -1.72 3.99 8.37
N LEU A 110 -2.50 2.94 8.15
CA LEU A 110 -2.34 1.66 8.84
C LEU A 110 -1.44 0.73 8.03
N LEU A 111 -0.69 -0.10 8.74
CA LEU A 111 0.18 -1.14 8.20
C LEU A 111 -0.21 -2.49 8.77
N LEU A 112 -0.12 -3.54 7.95
CA LEU A 112 -0.40 -4.93 8.30
C LEU A 112 0.88 -5.75 8.21
N PHE A 113 1.15 -6.61 9.20
CA PHE A 113 2.36 -7.44 9.27
C PHE A 113 2.04 -8.86 9.73
N GLU A 114 2.97 -9.78 9.47
CA GLU A 114 3.02 -11.09 10.11
C GLU A 114 3.74 -11.05 11.45
N HIS A 115 3.19 -11.78 12.42
CA HIS A 115 3.81 -12.08 13.69
C HIS A 115 4.38 -13.52 13.66
N GLU A 116 5.71 -13.64 13.56
CA GLU A 116 6.43 -14.91 13.33
C GLU A 116 6.14 -16.01 14.34
N TRP A 117 6.05 -15.68 15.63
CA TRP A 117 6.07 -16.68 16.70
C TRP A 117 4.69 -17.31 16.95
N GLU A 118 3.61 -16.55 16.74
CA GLU A 118 2.24 -17.04 16.94
C GLU A 118 1.50 -17.35 15.63
N SER A 119 2.15 -17.09 14.48
CA SER A 119 1.50 -17.09 13.16
C SER A 119 0.26 -16.17 13.12
N GLY A 120 0.37 -15.02 13.79
CA GLY A 120 -0.70 -14.02 13.91
C GLY A 120 -0.52 -12.86 12.94
N LEU A 121 -1.56 -12.05 12.77
CA LEU A 121 -1.48 -10.79 12.05
C LEU A 121 -1.41 -9.64 13.06
N CYS A 122 -0.65 -8.59 12.75
CA CYS A 122 -0.61 -7.37 13.55
C CYS A 122 -0.94 -6.17 12.67
N VAL A 123 -1.80 -5.28 13.18
CA VAL A 123 -2.07 -3.98 12.56
C VAL A 123 -1.46 -2.90 13.44
N CYS A 124 -0.68 -2.01 12.84
CA CYS A 124 -0.13 -0.86 13.55
C CYS A 124 -0.36 0.44 12.80
N ASN A 125 -0.33 1.53 13.56
CA ASN A 125 -0.33 2.88 13.06
C ASN A 125 0.96 3.57 13.52
N PRO A 126 1.96 3.71 12.63
CA PRO A 126 3.22 4.37 12.96
C PRO A 126 3.05 5.83 13.43
N ALA A 127 2.05 6.54 12.93
CA ALA A 127 1.79 7.94 13.28
C ALA A 127 1.22 8.12 14.70
N THR A 128 0.42 7.15 15.17
CA THR A 128 -0.14 7.19 16.54
C THR A 128 0.65 6.33 17.52
N ARG A 129 1.60 5.52 17.04
CA ARG A 129 2.34 4.51 17.82
C ARG A 129 1.41 3.52 18.52
N GLN A 130 0.29 3.22 17.88
CA GLN A 130 -0.67 2.26 18.37
C GLN A 130 -0.64 0.99 17.53
N TRP A 131 -0.99 -0.14 18.11
CA TRP A 131 -0.96 -1.44 17.47
C TRP A 131 -1.98 -2.40 18.10
N GLU A 132 -2.26 -3.47 17.39
CA GLU A 132 -3.16 -4.54 17.82
C GLU A 132 -2.76 -5.84 17.13
N VAL A 133 -2.55 -6.90 17.93
CA VAL A 133 -2.41 -8.27 17.40
C VAL A 133 -3.81 -8.84 17.22
N LEU A 134 -4.08 -9.31 16.01
CA LEU A 134 -5.37 -9.89 15.65
C LEU A 134 -5.48 -11.29 16.24
N PRO A 135 -6.68 -11.72 16.68
CA PRO A 135 -6.90 -13.10 17.08
C PRO A 135 -6.56 -14.02 15.92
N ARG A 136 -6.12 -15.24 16.21
CA ARG A 136 -5.84 -16.22 15.16
C ARG A 136 -7.16 -16.71 14.54
N PRO A 137 -7.30 -16.77 13.20
CA PRO A 137 -8.47 -17.36 12.60
C PRO A 137 -8.51 -18.87 12.90
N GLU A 138 -9.69 -19.42 13.22
CA GLU A 138 -9.86 -20.81 13.69
C GLU A 138 -9.34 -21.86 12.68
N GLU A 139 -9.42 -21.59 11.37
CA GLU A 139 -9.04 -22.52 10.30
C GLU A 139 -7.80 -22.09 9.50
N ALA A 140 -7.23 -20.90 9.76
CA ALA A 140 -6.12 -20.38 8.97
C ALA A 140 -4.77 -20.80 9.58
N SER A 141 -4.29 -21.96 9.15
CA SER A 141 -2.85 -22.20 9.08
C SER A 141 -2.43 -22.14 7.62
N VAL A 142 -1.35 -21.40 7.32
CA VAL A 142 -0.58 -21.34 6.06
C VAL A 142 -0.78 -20.10 5.14
N TYR A 143 -1.78 -19.22 5.33
CA TYR A 143 -2.08 -18.16 4.33
C TYR A 143 -2.11 -16.71 4.82
N SER A 144 -1.43 -16.41 5.94
CA SER A 144 -1.22 -15.04 6.45
C SER A 144 -0.73 -14.08 5.35
N SER A 145 0.05 -14.59 4.39
CA SER A 145 0.59 -13.83 3.26
C SER A 145 -0.45 -13.30 2.26
N LEU A 146 -1.74 -13.67 2.34
CA LEU A 146 -2.82 -13.13 1.48
C LEU A 146 -3.82 -12.27 2.27
N ALA A 147 -3.33 -11.62 3.32
CA ALA A 147 -4.10 -10.67 4.12
C ALA A 147 -4.04 -9.26 3.52
N TYR A 148 -5.21 -8.59 3.46
CA TYR A 148 -5.36 -7.24 2.90
C TYR A 148 -6.14 -6.32 3.84
N LEU A 149 -5.75 -5.05 3.89
CA LEU A 149 -6.28 -4.08 4.81
C LEU A 149 -7.29 -3.15 4.14
N ALA A 150 -8.47 -2.99 4.76
CA ALA A 150 -9.47 -2.02 4.37
C ALA A 150 -9.72 -1.03 5.50
N PHE A 151 -9.38 0.22 5.26
CA PHE A 151 -9.58 1.28 6.24
C PHE A 151 -9.87 2.61 5.55
N ASP A 152 -11.01 3.23 5.85
CA ASP A 152 -11.30 4.60 5.43
C ASP A 152 -11.66 5.45 6.65
N PRO A 153 -10.72 6.26 7.17
CA PRO A 153 -10.97 7.10 8.34
C PRO A 153 -11.99 8.21 8.07
N ALA A 154 -12.36 8.47 6.81
CA ALA A 154 -13.47 9.35 6.47
C ALA A 154 -14.84 8.77 6.85
N VAL A 155 -14.95 7.44 6.84
CA VAL A 155 -16.20 6.70 6.99
C VAL A 155 -16.32 6.08 8.37
N SER A 156 -15.24 5.49 8.88
CA SER A 156 -15.25 4.72 10.12
C SER A 156 -13.88 4.73 10.80
N PRO A 157 -13.79 4.80 12.15
CA PRO A 157 -12.53 4.63 12.86
C PRO A 157 -12.07 3.16 12.92
N HIS A 158 -12.91 2.23 12.45
CA HIS A 158 -12.66 0.80 12.42
C HIS A 158 -12.13 0.37 11.03
N TYR A 159 -11.10 -0.47 11.06
CA TYR A 159 -10.57 -1.18 9.90
C TYR A 159 -11.08 -2.62 9.85
N GLU A 160 -10.94 -3.23 8.68
CA GLU A 160 -11.22 -4.63 8.41
C GLU A 160 -10.00 -5.28 7.72
N VAL A 161 -9.79 -6.58 7.97
CA VAL A 161 -8.71 -7.35 7.35
C VAL A 161 -9.30 -8.56 6.64
N PHE A 162 -8.99 -8.70 5.35
CA PHE A 162 -9.51 -9.74 4.48
C PHE A 162 -8.46 -10.80 4.24
N LEU A 163 -8.79 -12.07 4.51
CA LEU A 163 -7.97 -13.20 4.11
C LEU A 163 -8.54 -13.76 2.81
N ILE A 164 -7.77 -13.60 1.73
CA ILE A 164 -8.14 -14.19 0.45
C ILE A 164 -7.50 -15.58 0.39
N PRO A 165 -8.30 -16.66 0.32
CA PRO A 165 -7.75 -17.99 0.29
C PRO A 165 -6.89 -18.15 -0.96
N PRO A 166 -5.76 -18.86 -0.85
CA PRO A 166 -5.00 -19.22 -2.04
C PRO A 166 -5.83 -20.15 -2.91
N GLU A 167 -5.36 -20.32 -4.13
CA GLU A 167 -6.00 -21.20 -5.09
C GLU A 167 -6.12 -22.65 -4.56
N PRO A 168 -7.21 -23.36 -4.89
CA PRO A 168 -7.37 -24.76 -4.55
C PRO A 168 -6.19 -25.57 -5.09
N LYS A 169 -5.34 -26.06 -4.19
CA LYS A 169 -4.28 -27.00 -4.52
C LYS A 169 -4.90 -28.21 -5.22
N THR A 170 -4.16 -28.83 -6.14
CA THR A 170 -4.52 -30.18 -6.59
C THR A 170 -4.68 -31.05 -5.34
N PRO A 171 -5.80 -31.77 -5.15
CA PRO A 171 -5.85 -32.76 -4.10
C PRO A 171 -4.67 -33.70 -4.37
N VAL A 172 -3.69 -33.69 -3.45
CA VAL A 172 -2.61 -34.66 -3.49
C VAL A 172 -3.33 -35.99 -3.35
N PRO A 173 -3.22 -36.92 -4.32
CA PRO A 173 -3.82 -38.23 -4.13
C PRO A 173 -3.25 -38.77 -2.84
N SER A 174 -4.11 -38.94 -1.82
CA SER A 174 -3.73 -39.52 -0.55
C SER A 174 -2.93 -40.78 -0.87
N ASN A 175 -1.72 -40.89 -0.33
CA ASN A 175 -0.80 -42.00 -0.56
C ASN A 175 -1.39 -43.33 -0.07
N HIS A 176 -2.46 -43.88 -0.63
CA HIS A 176 -2.96 -45.20 -0.28
C HIS A 176 -3.75 -45.85 -1.43
N TRP A 177 -3.21 -46.99 -1.83
CA TRP A 177 -3.66 -48.11 -2.68
C TRP A 177 -5.10 -48.63 -2.51
N MET A 178 -6.10 -47.81 -2.24
CA MET A 178 -7.51 -48.25 -2.21
C MET A 178 -8.35 -47.45 -3.20
N LEU A 179 -8.40 -47.94 -4.44
CA LEU A 179 -9.47 -47.64 -5.40
C LEU A 179 -10.75 -48.31 -4.91
N THR A 180 -11.54 -47.61 -4.11
CA THR A 180 -12.99 -47.79 -4.14
C THR A 180 -13.56 -46.65 -4.97
N GLU A 181 -14.31 -47.01 -6.01
CA GLU A 181 -14.94 -46.09 -6.96
C GLU A 181 -15.72 -45.00 -6.23
N GLN A 182 -15.11 -43.82 -6.08
CA GLN A 182 -15.82 -42.62 -5.70
C GLN A 182 -16.55 -42.09 -6.93
N PRO A 183 -17.80 -41.61 -6.79
CA PRO A 183 -18.52 -41.00 -7.91
C PRO A 183 -17.69 -39.85 -8.47
N ALA A 184 -17.62 -39.75 -9.79
CA ALA A 184 -16.86 -38.74 -10.50
C ALA A 184 -17.35 -37.34 -10.07
N GLU A 185 -16.64 -36.71 -9.13
CA GLU A 185 -16.79 -35.30 -8.84
C GLU A 185 -16.61 -34.53 -10.15
N PRO A 186 -17.38 -33.45 -10.38
CA PRO A 186 -17.14 -32.60 -11.54
C PRO A 186 -15.66 -32.24 -11.56
N PRO A 187 -14.98 -32.34 -12.72
CA PRO A 187 -13.55 -32.08 -12.81
C PRO A 187 -13.25 -30.71 -12.20
N TYR A 188 -12.73 -30.72 -10.98
CA TYR A 188 -12.41 -29.54 -10.16
C TYR A 188 -11.57 -28.49 -10.90
N HIS A 189 -10.84 -28.91 -11.94
CA HIS A 189 -10.06 -28.05 -12.81
C HIS A 189 -10.91 -27.21 -13.80
N LEU A 190 -12.13 -27.64 -14.14
CA LEU A 190 -13.05 -26.88 -15.00
C LEU A 190 -13.95 -25.92 -14.24
N MET A 191 -13.87 -25.87 -12.91
CA MET A 191 -14.67 -24.94 -12.11
C MET A 191 -14.30 -23.49 -12.43
N GLU A 192 -15.31 -22.62 -12.45
CA GLU A 192 -15.12 -21.19 -12.62
C GLU A 192 -14.32 -20.60 -11.45
N TRP A 193 -13.38 -19.71 -11.77
CA TRP A 193 -12.54 -19.01 -10.80
C TRP A 193 -12.63 -17.49 -10.95
N PRO A 194 -12.68 -16.72 -9.84
CA PRO A 194 -12.94 -17.15 -8.46
C PRO A 194 -14.34 -17.79 -8.33
N PRO A 195 -14.56 -18.73 -7.39
CA PRO A 195 -15.84 -19.43 -7.23
C PRO A 195 -16.95 -18.51 -6.76
N SER A 196 -18.21 -18.81 -7.08
CA SER A 196 -19.37 -18.05 -6.62
C SER A 196 -20.38 -18.96 -5.92
N PRO A 197 -20.71 -18.75 -4.63
CA PRO A 197 -20.19 -17.69 -3.75
C PRO A 197 -18.70 -17.87 -3.43
N PHE A 198 -18.02 -16.75 -3.16
CA PHE A 198 -16.64 -16.72 -2.69
C PHE A 198 -16.61 -16.39 -1.20
N ARG A 199 -16.34 -17.39 -0.36
CA ARG A 199 -16.25 -17.23 1.09
C ARG A 199 -14.89 -16.69 1.48
N LEU A 200 -14.87 -15.58 2.20
CA LEU A 200 -13.67 -14.92 2.72
C LEU A 200 -13.75 -14.79 4.23
N ASP A 201 -12.65 -14.99 4.93
CA ASP A 201 -12.57 -14.65 6.36
C ASP A 201 -12.21 -13.19 6.51
N VAL A 202 -13.04 -12.46 7.24
CA VAL A 202 -12.92 -11.01 7.44
C VAL A 202 -12.86 -10.70 8.92
N PHE A 203 -11.76 -10.11 9.36
CA PHE A 203 -11.66 -9.55 10.70
C PHE A 203 -12.26 -8.15 10.70
N SER A 204 -13.07 -7.84 11.72
CA SER A 204 -13.54 -6.47 11.95
C SER A 204 -13.04 -5.95 13.29
N SER A 205 -12.32 -4.83 13.28
CA SER A 205 -11.91 -4.14 14.51
C SER A 205 -13.08 -3.55 15.31
N ARG A 206 -14.31 -3.57 14.76
CA ARG A 206 -15.52 -3.19 15.49
C ARG A 206 -15.98 -4.29 16.43
N THR A 207 -15.92 -5.54 15.99
CA THR A 207 -16.35 -6.71 16.77
C THR A 207 -15.18 -7.39 17.47
N GLY A 208 -13.95 -7.19 16.96
CA GLY A 208 -12.75 -7.87 17.42
C GLY A 208 -12.74 -9.36 17.06
N GLN A 209 -13.50 -9.77 16.03
CA GLN A 209 -13.72 -11.16 15.65
C GLN A 209 -13.53 -11.38 14.15
N TRP A 210 -13.24 -12.62 13.77
CA TRP A 210 -13.26 -13.11 12.40
C TRP A 210 -14.65 -13.61 12.03
N GLU A 211 -15.13 -13.23 10.86
CA GLU A 211 -16.40 -13.70 10.31
C GLU A 211 -16.21 -14.20 8.88
N GLY A 212 -16.79 -15.36 8.56
CA GLY A 212 -16.81 -15.88 7.19
C GLY A 212 -17.92 -15.20 6.38
N ILE A 213 -17.55 -14.40 5.39
CA ILE A 213 -18.48 -13.63 4.54
C ILE A 213 -18.49 -14.22 3.14
N ASP A 214 -19.68 -14.57 2.65
CA ASP A 214 -19.90 -15.04 1.29
C ASP A 214 -20.14 -13.86 0.34
N PHE A 215 -19.28 -13.71 -0.65
CA PHE A 215 -19.44 -12.73 -1.73
C PHE A 215 -20.02 -13.41 -2.98
N VAL A 216 -21.10 -12.86 -3.52
CA VAL A 216 -21.70 -13.38 -4.76
C VAL A 216 -21.11 -12.67 -5.98
N ARG A 217 -20.73 -13.43 -7.01
CA ARG A 217 -20.15 -12.84 -8.23
C ARG A 217 -21.20 -12.11 -9.05
N GLU A 218 -20.88 -10.90 -9.48
CA GLU A 218 -21.58 -10.19 -10.55
C GLU A 218 -20.76 -10.22 -11.84
N GLY A 219 -21.39 -10.59 -12.95
CA GLY A 219 -20.73 -10.73 -14.24
C GLY A 219 -19.99 -12.07 -14.40
N GLN A 220 -19.00 -12.08 -15.29
CA GLN A 220 -18.33 -13.30 -15.73
C GLN A 220 -17.19 -13.71 -14.78
N ALA A 221 -16.90 -15.01 -14.74
CA ALA A 221 -15.69 -15.52 -14.10
C ALA A 221 -14.42 -15.04 -14.84
N ALA A 222 -13.27 -15.08 -14.15
CA ALA A 222 -11.98 -14.76 -14.77
C ALA A 222 -11.59 -15.84 -15.80
N GLY A 223 -11.92 -17.09 -15.49
CA GLY A 223 -11.66 -18.28 -16.28
C GLY A 223 -11.97 -19.52 -15.46
N THR A 224 -11.32 -20.63 -15.77
CA THR A 224 -11.39 -21.87 -14.99
C THR A 224 -10.22 -22.00 -14.02
N VAL A 225 -10.33 -22.91 -13.05
CA VAL A 225 -9.22 -23.29 -12.16
C VAL A 225 -8.01 -23.81 -12.97
N GLN A 226 -8.23 -24.48 -14.10
CA GLN A 226 -7.18 -24.96 -14.98
C GLN A 226 -6.43 -23.81 -15.65
N ASP A 227 -7.13 -22.82 -16.19
CA ASP A 227 -6.51 -21.63 -16.81
C ASP A 227 -5.59 -20.93 -15.81
N LYS A 228 -5.97 -20.93 -14.52
CA LYS A 228 -5.17 -20.34 -13.44
C LYS A 228 -3.95 -21.16 -13.05
N ARG A 229 -4.04 -22.48 -13.12
CA ARG A 229 -2.88 -23.36 -12.85
C ARG A 229 -1.79 -23.25 -13.90
N LEU A 230 -2.16 -22.96 -15.15
CA LEU A 230 -1.24 -22.79 -16.26
C LEU A 230 -0.54 -21.42 -16.26
N ASP A 231 -1.02 -20.46 -15.45
CA ASP A 231 -0.36 -19.17 -15.24
C ASP A 231 1.03 -19.38 -14.59
N PRO A 232 2.15 -19.05 -15.25
CA PRO A 232 3.49 -19.37 -14.76
C PRO A 232 3.73 -18.83 -13.35
N LEU A 233 4.09 -19.73 -12.44
CA LEU A 233 4.54 -19.40 -11.10
C LEU A 233 6.01 -19.00 -11.15
N ASP A 234 6.30 -17.75 -10.82
CA ASP A 234 7.52 -17.43 -10.07
C ASP A 234 7.16 -17.27 -8.59
N LEU A 235 6.55 -18.31 -7.99
CA LEU A 235 6.80 -18.54 -6.57
C LEU A 235 8.21 -19.11 -6.47
N THR A 236 9.22 -18.24 -6.47
CA THR A 236 10.59 -18.71 -6.18
C THR A 236 10.57 -19.39 -4.81
N MET A 237 11.29 -20.51 -4.73
CA MET A 237 11.22 -21.57 -3.70
C MET A 237 11.44 -21.16 -2.22
N PHE A 238 11.55 -19.85 -1.93
CA PHE A 238 11.83 -19.27 -0.61
C PHE A 238 10.84 -18.15 -0.20
N GLY A 239 9.58 -18.21 -0.63
CA GLY A 239 8.61 -17.14 -0.28
C GLY A 239 8.86 -15.84 -1.04
N GLY A 240 9.07 -15.93 -2.35
CA GLY A 240 9.26 -14.77 -3.23
C GLY A 240 8.09 -13.76 -3.24
N PRO A 241 8.26 -12.60 -3.90
CA PRO A 241 7.29 -11.51 -3.90
C PRO A 241 5.88 -11.97 -4.26
N ARG A 242 4.88 -11.49 -3.52
CA ARG A 242 3.49 -11.76 -3.87
C ARG A 242 3.10 -10.98 -5.12
N TRP A 243 3.64 -9.77 -5.31
CA TRP A 243 3.21 -8.74 -6.28
C TRP A 243 1.68 -8.69 -6.41
N ARG A 244 0.99 -8.84 -5.28
CA ARG A 244 -0.46 -8.83 -5.19
C ARG A 244 -0.81 -7.67 -4.29
N TYR A 245 -0.88 -6.50 -4.89
CA TYR A 245 -1.26 -5.28 -4.20
C TYR A 245 -2.78 -5.20 -4.10
N ALA A 246 -3.25 -4.58 -3.02
CA ALA A 246 -4.65 -4.24 -2.87
C ALA A 246 -4.82 -2.73 -2.69
N VAL A 247 -5.99 -2.25 -3.08
CA VAL A 247 -6.37 -0.85 -2.96
C VAL A 247 -7.78 -0.78 -2.42
N PHE A 248 -7.95 -0.16 -1.26
CA PHE A 248 -9.27 0.17 -0.74
C PHE A 248 -9.71 1.56 -1.22
N HIS A 249 -10.80 1.63 -1.98
CA HIS A 249 -11.30 2.89 -2.55
C HIS A 249 -12.82 2.89 -2.58
N GLN A 250 -13.43 3.98 -2.08
CA GLN A 250 -14.89 4.21 -2.10
C GLN A 250 -15.73 3.01 -1.58
N GLY A 251 -15.31 2.40 -0.48
CA GLY A 251 -16.05 1.29 0.15
C GLY A 251 -15.92 -0.05 -0.56
N ALA A 252 -15.01 -0.17 -1.54
CA ALA A 252 -14.67 -1.42 -2.21
C ALA A 252 -13.18 -1.73 -2.09
N LEU A 253 -12.86 -3.01 -1.93
CA LEU A 253 -11.49 -3.51 -1.92
C LEU A 253 -11.16 -4.09 -3.29
N TYR A 254 -10.11 -3.56 -3.93
CA TYR A 254 -9.61 -4.00 -5.22
C TYR A 254 -8.35 -4.81 -4.97
N VAL A 255 -8.36 -6.11 -5.27
CA VAL A 255 -7.23 -6.99 -5.04
C VAL A 255 -6.73 -7.53 -6.35
N HIS A 256 -5.44 -7.34 -6.63
CA HIS A 256 -4.79 -8.04 -7.72
C HIS A 256 -4.64 -9.53 -7.35
N CYS A 257 -5.37 -10.38 -8.07
CA CYS A 257 -5.31 -11.83 -7.91
C CYS A 257 -4.38 -12.46 -8.95
N ARG A 258 -4.03 -13.74 -8.78
CA ARG A 258 -3.17 -14.44 -9.74
C ARG A 258 -3.78 -14.46 -11.15
N GLY A 259 -3.00 -14.02 -12.12
CA GLY A 259 -3.37 -13.83 -13.51
C GLY A 259 -3.83 -12.41 -13.84
N PRO A 260 -4.32 -12.18 -15.07
CA PRO A 260 -4.48 -10.83 -15.59
C PRO A 260 -5.82 -10.21 -15.21
N PHE A 261 -6.14 -10.14 -13.90
CA PHE A 261 -7.38 -9.52 -13.42
C PHE A 261 -7.28 -8.98 -12.00
N VAL A 262 -8.17 -8.05 -11.68
CA VAL A 262 -8.41 -7.53 -10.34
C VAL A 262 -9.79 -7.99 -9.86
N MET A 263 -9.88 -8.41 -8.61
CA MET A 263 -11.14 -8.67 -7.94
C MET A 263 -11.59 -7.42 -7.19
N ARG A 264 -12.79 -6.93 -7.46
CA ARG A 264 -13.42 -5.85 -6.70
C ARG A 264 -14.45 -6.42 -5.74
N LEU A 265 -14.23 -6.29 -4.45
CA LEU A 265 -15.11 -6.71 -3.36
C LEU A 265 -15.91 -5.50 -2.87
N SER A 266 -17.22 -5.50 -3.05
CA SER A 266 -18.13 -4.47 -2.52
C SER A 266 -18.65 -4.89 -1.15
N LEU A 267 -18.18 -4.21 -0.11
CA LEU A 267 -18.44 -4.58 1.28
C LEU A 267 -19.92 -4.36 1.66
N SER A 268 -20.51 -3.27 1.18
CA SER A 268 -21.92 -2.94 1.47
C SER A 268 -22.91 -3.87 0.77
N GLN A 269 -22.51 -4.48 -0.35
CA GLN A 269 -23.42 -5.28 -1.18
C GLN A 269 -23.23 -6.79 -0.97
N GLY A 270 -22.12 -7.23 -0.39
CA GLY A 270 -21.77 -8.65 -0.32
C GLY A 270 -21.55 -9.25 -1.70
N LYS A 271 -21.00 -8.47 -2.62
CA LYS A 271 -20.83 -8.86 -4.03
C LYS A 271 -19.40 -8.61 -4.49
N TYR A 272 -18.98 -9.40 -5.45
CA TYR A 272 -17.68 -9.19 -6.08
C TYR A 272 -17.77 -9.22 -7.60
N GLN A 273 -16.84 -8.52 -8.24
CA GLN A 273 -16.72 -8.46 -9.69
C GLN A 273 -15.29 -8.77 -10.11
N VAL A 274 -15.14 -9.39 -11.27
CA VAL A 274 -13.86 -9.66 -11.90
C VAL A 274 -13.62 -8.64 -12.99
N ILE A 275 -12.50 -7.92 -12.89
CA ILE A 275 -12.09 -6.90 -13.84
C ILE A 275 -10.83 -7.38 -14.54
N LYS A 276 -10.98 -7.85 -15.78
CA LYS A 276 -9.85 -8.33 -16.58
C LYS A 276 -8.96 -7.15 -16.98
N PHE A 277 -7.65 -7.35 -16.95
CA PHE A 277 -6.73 -6.36 -17.51
C PHE A 277 -6.90 -6.26 -19.04
N PRO A 278 -6.53 -5.13 -19.64
CA PRO A 278 -6.39 -4.99 -21.09
C PRO A 278 -5.53 -6.11 -21.71
N ALA A 279 -5.74 -6.41 -22.99
CA ALA A 279 -4.92 -7.39 -23.72
C ALA A 279 -3.43 -6.96 -23.77
N ASN A 280 -2.50 -7.93 -23.87
CA ASN A 280 -1.05 -7.74 -24.02
C ASN A 280 -0.29 -7.25 -22.75
N ILE A 281 -0.71 -7.69 -21.56
CA ILE A 281 -0.04 -7.40 -20.27
C ILE A 281 0.87 -8.58 -19.84
N GLU A 282 1.14 -9.53 -20.75
CA GLU A 282 1.54 -10.91 -20.45
C GLU A 282 2.92 -11.09 -19.77
N HIS A 283 3.76 -10.06 -19.62
CA HIS A 283 5.15 -10.24 -19.16
C HIS A 283 5.70 -9.20 -18.16
N GLY A 284 4.90 -8.25 -17.67
CA GLY A 284 5.42 -7.22 -16.74
C GLY A 284 4.81 -7.30 -15.33
N LYS A 285 5.57 -6.81 -14.35
CA LYS A 285 5.13 -6.73 -12.95
C LYS A 285 4.09 -5.62 -12.80
N VAL A 286 2.86 -6.00 -12.45
CA VAL A 286 1.77 -5.05 -12.25
C VAL A 286 1.85 -4.48 -10.83
N TYR A 287 1.72 -3.16 -10.72
CA TYR A 287 1.52 -2.47 -9.45
C TYR A 287 0.13 -1.85 -9.42
N LEU A 288 -0.70 -2.23 -8.44
CA LEU A 288 -2.04 -1.66 -8.22
C LEU A 288 -1.94 -0.54 -7.18
N GLY A 289 -2.49 0.63 -7.48
CA GLY A 289 -2.41 1.80 -6.61
C GLY A 289 -3.60 2.75 -6.74
N LYS A 290 -3.46 3.94 -6.15
CA LYS A 290 -4.42 5.04 -6.23
C LYS A 290 -3.83 6.19 -7.03
N SER A 291 -4.70 6.90 -7.72
CA SER A 291 -4.43 8.17 -8.42
C SER A 291 -5.52 9.18 -8.04
N THR A 292 -5.37 10.42 -8.50
CA THR A 292 -6.42 11.45 -8.32
C THR A 292 -7.74 11.09 -9.00
N HIS A 293 -7.71 10.16 -9.96
CA HIS A 293 -8.87 9.69 -10.71
C HIS A 293 -9.46 8.37 -10.19
N GLY A 294 -8.91 7.82 -9.10
CA GLY A 294 -9.37 6.56 -8.52
C GLY A 294 -8.32 5.45 -8.59
N VAL A 295 -8.77 4.20 -8.70
CA VAL A 295 -7.90 3.03 -8.76
C VAL A 295 -7.14 3.02 -10.08
N CYS A 296 -5.83 2.79 -10.03
CA CYS A 296 -4.98 2.68 -11.21
C CYS A 296 -4.07 1.46 -11.09
N PHE A 297 -3.60 0.96 -12.23
CA PHE A 297 -2.45 0.06 -12.24
C PHE A 297 -1.41 0.55 -13.23
N GLY A 298 -0.15 0.23 -12.96
CA GLY A 298 0.95 0.44 -13.88
C GLY A 298 1.72 -0.83 -14.15
N ILE A 299 2.35 -0.85 -15.31
CA ILE A 299 3.31 -1.87 -15.73
C ILE A 299 4.52 -1.18 -16.34
N ILE A 300 5.69 -1.76 -16.10
CA ILE A 300 6.90 -1.44 -16.83
C ILE A 300 7.27 -2.69 -17.62
N HIS A 301 7.47 -2.52 -18.91
CA HIS A 301 7.91 -3.58 -19.82
C HIS A 301 8.73 -2.94 -20.93
N GLU A 302 9.92 -3.47 -21.20
CA GLU A 302 10.90 -2.93 -22.16
C GLU A 302 11.18 -1.43 -21.93
N SER A 303 11.31 -1.02 -20.67
CA SER A 303 11.46 0.39 -20.26
C SER A 303 10.30 1.31 -20.68
N GLN A 304 9.11 0.78 -21.00
CA GLN A 304 7.90 1.57 -21.20
C GLN A 304 7.03 1.52 -19.95
N LEU A 305 6.84 2.67 -19.31
CA LEU A 305 5.83 2.83 -18.27
C LEU A 305 4.47 3.04 -18.93
N ARG A 306 3.51 2.16 -18.63
CA ARG A 306 2.10 2.34 -19.01
C ARG A 306 1.24 2.32 -17.77
N VAL A 307 0.29 3.26 -17.69
CA VAL A 307 -0.63 3.39 -16.56
C VAL A 307 -2.06 3.47 -17.06
N TRP A 308 -2.93 2.66 -16.47
CA TRP A 308 -4.37 2.66 -16.73
C TRP A 308 -5.13 3.07 -15.49
N ILE A 309 -6.25 3.75 -15.72
CA ILE A 309 -7.16 4.19 -14.67
C ILE A 309 -8.47 3.42 -14.82
N LEU A 310 -8.99 2.94 -13.70
CA LEU A 310 -10.28 2.27 -13.66
C LEU A 310 -11.39 3.30 -13.64
N ILE A 311 -12.24 3.30 -14.67
CA ILE A 311 -13.46 4.08 -14.69
C ILE A 311 -14.62 3.19 -14.28
N GLU A 312 -15.34 3.59 -13.24
CA GLU A 312 -16.58 2.94 -12.80
C GLU A 312 -17.78 3.79 -13.28
N SER A 313 -18.60 3.23 -14.15
CA SER A 313 -19.82 3.89 -14.64
C SER A 313 -20.99 2.91 -14.72
N CYS A 314 -22.08 3.21 -14.00
CA CYS A 314 -23.33 2.42 -14.02
C CYS A 314 -23.13 0.90 -13.81
N GLY A 315 -22.18 0.49 -12.96
CA GLY A 315 -21.88 -0.92 -12.70
C GLY A 315 -20.99 -1.60 -13.74
N GLN A 316 -20.53 -0.87 -14.75
CA GLN A 316 -19.46 -1.28 -15.66
C GLN A 316 -18.12 -0.69 -15.20
N MET A 317 -17.08 -1.49 -15.35
CA MET A 317 -15.72 -1.17 -14.95
C MET A 317 -14.81 -1.38 -16.15
N GLU A 318 -14.15 -0.31 -16.58
CA GLU A 318 -13.29 -0.32 -17.75
C GLU A 318 -11.94 0.29 -17.42
N TRP A 319 -10.87 -0.38 -17.84
CA TRP A 319 -9.51 0.14 -17.76
C TRP A 319 -9.24 1.06 -18.95
N VAL A 320 -9.01 2.34 -18.68
CA VAL A 320 -8.67 3.34 -19.69
C VAL A 320 -7.18 3.66 -19.59
N SER A 321 -6.45 3.50 -20.70
CA SER A 321 -5.03 3.89 -20.77
C SER A 321 -4.92 5.41 -20.69
N LYS A 322 -4.13 5.92 -19.74
CA LYS A 322 -3.97 7.36 -19.54
C LYS A 322 -2.55 7.83 -19.82
N TYR A 323 -1.55 7.09 -19.35
CA TYR A 323 -0.16 7.49 -19.48
C TYR A 323 0.68 6.41 -20.15
N GLN A 324 1.58 6.85 -21.01
CA GLN A 324 2.60 6.03 -21.65
C GLN A 324 3.88 6.84 -21.78
N HIS A 325 4.93 6.43 -21.06
CA HIS A 325 6.21 7.14 -21.02
C HIS A 325 7.37 6.18 -21.30
N ASN A 326 8.33 6.65 -22.12
CA ASN A 326 9.56 5.92 -22.41
C ASN A 326 10.62 6.25 -21.34
N LEU A 327 10.96 5.27 -20.51
CA LEU A 327 11.93 5.40 -19.44
C LEU A 327 13.39 5.20 -19.91
N ARG A 328 13.64 4.86 -21.20
CA ARG A 328 15.03 4.73 -21.71
C ARG A 328 15.82 6.02 -21.55
N LYS A 329 15.15 7.16 -21.65
CA LYS A 329 15.71 8.49 -21.38
C LYS A 329 16.26 8.65 -19.95
N LEU A 330 15.80 7.82 -19.01
CA LEU A 330 16.31 7.80 -17.64
C LEU A 330 17.54 6.89 -17.50
N LEU A 331 17.75 5.95 -18.42
CA LEU A 331 18.91 5.05 -18.40
C LEU A 331 20.21 5.78 -18.78
N SER A 332 20.10 6.86 -19.55
CA SER A 332 21.23 7.74 -19.92
C SER A 332 21.62 8.73 -18.81
N LEU A 333 20.90 8.73 -17.68
CA LEU A 333 21.32 9.53 -16.52
C LEU A 333 22.67 8.98 -16.04
N PRO A 334 23.75 9.78 -16.09
CA PRO A 334 25.08 9.31 -15.67
C PRO A 334 24.98 8.81 -14.24
N ASN A 335 25.53 7.62 -13.96
CA ASN A 335 25.57 6.96 -12.64
C ASN A 335 25.32 7.96 -11.50
N VAL A 336 24.04 8.03 -11.10
CA VAL A 336 23.51 9.03 -10.16
C VAL A 336 24.27 8.98 -8.82
N SER A 337 24.85 7.81 -8.54
CA SER A 337 25.75 7.50 -7.41
C SER A 337 26.96 8.43 -7.26
N GLY A 338 27.39 9.14 -8.31
CA GLY A 338 28.56 10.03 -8.24
C GLY A 338 28.27 11.53 -8.14
N LYS A 339 27.06 11.99 -8.50
CA LYS A 339 26.72 13.44 -8.59
C LYS A 339 25.74 13.92 -7.51
N PHE A 340 24.91 13.04 -6.96
CA PHE A 340 23.88 13.41 -5.99
C PHE A 340 24.31 13.02 -4.58
N MET A 341 25.08 13.90 -3.92
CA MET A 341 25.26 13.83 -2.47
C MET A 341 23.93 14.18 -1.80
N GLY A 342 23.19 13.15 -1.38
CA GLY A 342 22.05 13.26 -0.47
C GLY A 342 20.70 13.61 -1.13
N GLY A 343 19.85 12.60 -1.33
CA GLY A 343 18.42 12.80 -1.54
C GLY A 343 17.70 13.26 -0.26
N PRO A 344 16.48 13.83 -0.38
CA PRO A 344 15.68 14.22 0.77
C PRO A 344 15.28 13.04 1.66
N TRP A 345 15.26 11.82 1.09
CA TRP A 345 14.90 10.60 1.80
C TRP A 345 16.12 9.68 1.96
N VAL A 346 16.14 8.95 3.07
CA VAL A 346 17.14 7.93 3.39
C VAL A 346 16.49 6.70 3.96
N ILE A 347 17.18 5.57 3.85
CA ILE A 347 16.80 4.37 4.56
C ILE A 347 17.10 4.52 6.06
N GLU A 348 16.11 4.25 6.90
CA GLU A 348 16.27 4.23 8.35
C GLU A 348 16.98 2.95 8.79
N GLU A 349 18.07 3.10 9.54
CA GLU A 349 18.89 2.00 10.09
C GLU A 349 19.36 2.34 11.51
N ASP A 350 19.55 1.30 12.33
CA ASP A 350 19.82 1.37 13.78
C ASP A 350 21.09 2.19 14.17
N ASN A 351 21.95 2.53 13.20
CA ASN A 351 23.24 3.19 13.41
C ASN A 351 23.34 4.64 12.85
N ASN A 352 22.24 5.31 12.52
CA ASN A 352 22.31 6.71 12.06
C ASN A 352 22.55 7.70 13.22
N ILE A 353 23.70 7.58 13.90
CA ILE A 353 24.25 8.62 14.76
C ILE A 353 25.09 9.56 13.88
N GLY A 354 24.53 10.73 13.57
CA GLY A 354 25.28 11.95 13.32
C GLY A 354 26.06 12.04 12.01
N GLU A 355 25.40 12.49 10.94
CA GLU A 355 26.03 13.43 10.00
C GLU A 355 25.06 14.58 9.75
N SER A 356 25.43 15.76 10.25
CA SER A 356 24.71 17.01 10.06
C SER A 356 25.06 17.59 8.69
N GLU A 357 24.44 17.08 7.64
CA GLU A 357 24.30 17.84 6.39
C GLU A 357 22.90 18.46 6.36
N GLU A 358 22.81 19.69 5.84
CA GLU A 358 21.55 20.43 5.73
C GLU A 358 20.48 19.57 5.06
N SER A 359 19.48 19.14 5.85
CA SER A 359 18.35 18.38 5.35
C SER A 359 17.56 19.25 4.38
N ARG A 360 17.66 18.98 3.07
CA ARG A 360 16.81 19.63 2.07
C ARG A 360 15.42 19.06 2.18
N GLU A 361 14.46 19.91 2.54
CA GLU A 361 13.09 19.50 2.80
C GLU A 361 12.39 19.18 1.47
N TRP A 362 12.04 17.90 1.25
CA TRP A 362 11.04 17.55 0.26
C TRP A 362 9.66 17.77 0.84
N ASP A 363 8.85 18.51 0.09
CA ASP A 363 7.43 18.68 0.31
C ASP A 363 6.74 18.25 -0.98
N SER A 364 5.77 17.35 -0.87
CA SER A 364 4.95 16.94 -2.01
C SER A 364 4.36 18.19 -2.70
N ASP A 365 4.01 19.23 -1.94
CA ASP A 365 3.38 20.46 -2.42
C ASP A 365 4.34 21.44 -3.10
N ASN A 366 5.65 21.15 -3.08
CA ASN A 366 6.67 22.01 -3.68
C ASN A 366 7.33 21.34 -4.91
N ASP A 367 6.99 21.83 -6.09
CA ASP A 367 7.52 21.32 -7.37
C ASP A 367 8.96 21.80 -7.67
N ASP A 368 9.54 22.67 -6.83
CA ASP A 368 10.81 23.36 -7.11
C ASP A 368 12.09 22.58 -6.74
N LEU A 369 12.00 21.32 -6.32
CA LEU A 369 13.18 20.52 -5.98
C LEU A 369 13.73 19.76 -7.20
N PHE A 370 14.98 20.08 -7.57
CA PHE A 370 15.86 19.41 -8.57
C PHE A 370 15.14 18.58 -9.64
N THR A 371 14.57 19.25 -10.64
CA THR A 371 14.28 18.59 -11.92
C THR A 371 15.59 18.15 -12.56
N VAL A 372 15.72 16.85 -12.83
CA VAL A 372 16.82 16.35 -13.66
C VAL A 372 16.49 16.73 -15.10
N GLU A 373 17.23 17.68 -15.66
CA GLU A 373 17.17 17.97 -17.10
C GLU A 373 17.74 16.79 -17.85
N VAL A 374 16.88 16.06 -18.55
CA VAL A 374 17.31 15.02 -19.47
C VAL A 374 17.76 15.72 -20.75
N GLU A 375 19.06 15.77 -21.01
CA GLU A 375 19.57 16.22 -22.30
C GLU A 375 19.09 15.25 -23.39
N ASP A 376 18.42 15.77 -24.43
CA ASP A 376 18.06 15.03 -25.63
C ASP A 376 19.33 14.73 -26.44
N ASN A 377 20.16 13.79 -25.95
CA ASN A 377 21.21 13.21 -26.76
C ASN A 377 20.59 12.09 -27.60
N GLU A 378 20.38 12.36 -28.89
CA GLU A 378 19.92 11.41 -29.91
C GLU A 378 20.96 10.31 -30.23
N ASN A 379 22.02 10.18 -29.42
CA ASN A 379 22.98 9.09 -29.59
C ASN A 379 22.33 7.81 -29.07
N GLU A 380 21.73 7.06 -29.99
CA GLU A 380 21.43 5.64 -29.81
C GLU A 380 22.72 4.94 -29.35
N ILE A 381 22.78 4.58 -28.07
CA ILE A 381 23.83 3.71 -27.57
C ILE A 381 23.47 2.31 -28.08
N GLU A 382 24.14 1.88 -29.16
CA GLU A 382 24.16 0.50 -29.65
C GLU A 382 24.95 -0.38 -28.66
N ASP A 383 24.38 -0.71 -27.50
CA ASP A 383 24.89 -1.78 -26.64
C ASP A 383 23.82 -2.88 -26.50
N GLU A 384 23.92 -3.88 -27.38
CA GLU A 384 23.03 -5.05 -27.51
C GLU A 384 23.25 -6.14 -26.42
N GLU A 385 23.55 -5.80 -25.17
CA GLU A 385 23.72 -6.81 -24.12
C GLU A 385 22.91 -6.54 -22.84
N TYR A 386 21.80 -7.27 -22.71
CA TYR A 386 21.03 -7.53 -21.48
C TYR A 386 20.31 -6.34 -20.82
N HIS A 387 19.37 -5.69 -21.52
CA HIS A 387 18.36 -4.85 -20.85
C HIS A 387 17.24 -5.71 -20.24
N HIS A 388 17.48 -6.30 -19.07
CA HIS A 388 16.38 -6.60 -18.16
C HIS A 388 15.74 -5.27 -17.73
N ASP A 389 14.42 -5.23 -17.55
CA ASP A 389 13.69 -4.02 -17.14
C ASP A 389 14.33 -3.40 -15.89
N ASN A 390 15.06 -2.30 -16.10
CA ASN A 390 15.89 -1.68 -15.06
C ASN A 390 15.08 -0.92 -14.01
N PHE A 391 13.79 -0.66 -14.28
CA PHE A 391 12.90 0.08 -13.39
C PHE A 391 11.79 -0.79 -12.82
N TYR A 392 11.51 -0.59 -11.54
CA TYR A 392 10.34 -1.14 -10.86
C TYR A 392 9.48 -0.02 -10.29
N ILE A 393 8.17 -0.22 -10.26
CA ILE A 393 7.24 0.69 -9.58
C ILE A 393 7.28 0.38 -8.08
N LEU A 394 7.58 1.39 -7.27
CA LEU A 394 7.46 1.34 -5.81
C LEU A 394 6.07 1.77 -5.32
N GLY A 395 5.36 2.55 -6.14
CA GLY A 395 3.93 2.79 -5.99
C GLY A 395 3.49 4.18 -6.44
N PHE A 396 2.20 4.48 -6.24
CA PHE A 396 1.55 5.67 -6.75
C PHE A 396 1.17 6.63 -5.64
N HIS A 397 1.47 7.91 -5.81
CA HIS A 397 1.04 8.94 -4.87
C HIS A 397 -0.49 9.01 -4.86
N PRO A 398 -1.17 8.78 -3.72
CA PRO A 398 -2.62 8.58 -3.69
C PRO A 398 -3.43 9.84 -4.06
N TYR A 399 -2.81 11.01 -4.01
CA TYR A 399 -3.45 12.31 -4.21
C TYR A 399 -2.82 13.18 -5.30
N LYS A 400 -1.82 12.67 -6.02
CA LYS A 400 -1.12 13.40 -7.09
C LYS A 400 -0.75 12.43 -8.19
N GLU A 401 -0.62 12.92 -9.41
CA GLU A 401 -0.22 12.10 -10.56
C GLU A 401 1.30 11.88 -10.59
N VAL A 402 1.80 11.21 -9.53
CA VAL A 402 3.21 10.91 -9.32
C VAL A 402 3.36 9.41 -9.08
N VAL A 403 4.32 8.80 -9.78
CA VAL A 403 4.73 7.40 -9.56
C VAL A 403 6.16 7.37 -9.01
N PHE A 404 6.39 6.55 -8.00
CA PHE A 404 7.72 6.29 -7.47
C PHE A 404 8.33 5.10 -8.20
N LEU A 405 9.51 5.30 -8.78
CA LEU A 405 10.26 4.33 -9.55
C LEU A 405 11.58 4.03 -8.86
N VAL A 406 12.08 2.81 -9.00
CA VAL A 406 13.41 2.43 -8.52
C VAL A 406 14.24 1.79 -9.61
N GLN A 407 15.50 2.19 -9.71
CA GLN A 407 16.52 1.52 -10.53
C GLN A 407 17.79 1.39 -9.68
N GLN A 408 18.28 0.15 -9.48
CA GLN A 408 19.51 -0.10 -8.70
C GLN A 408 19.53 0.66 -7.35
N PHE A 409 18.42 0.62 -6.60
CA PHE A 409 18.18 1.36 -5.35
C PHE A 409 18.04 2.88 -5.46
N GLU A 410 18.25 3.48 -6.62
CA GLU A 410 17.98 4.91 -6.83
C GLU A 410 16.47 5.11 -6.99
N VAL A 411 15.86 5.86 -6.07
CA VAL A 411 14.42 6.14 -6.07
C VAL A 411 14.15 7.49 -6.72
N LEU A 412 13.22 7.49 -7.67
CA LEU A 412 12.77 8.66 -8.42
C LEU A 412 11.27 8.88 -8.20
N ALA A 413 10.86 10.12 -8.00
CA ALA A 413 9.48 10.54 -8.14
C ALA A 413 9.27 11.08 -9.55
N TYR A 414 8.46 10.38 -10.35
CA TYR A 414 8.15 10.72 -11.72
C TYR A 414 6.74 11.31 -11.82
N HIS A 415 6.64 12.56 -12.23
CA HIS A 415 5.39 13.29 -12.38
C HIS A 415 4.77 12.95 -13.74
N LEU A 416 3.66 12.23 -13.76
CA LEU A 416 3.06 11.67 -14.98
C LEU A 416 2.58 12.76 -15.95
N ASP A 417 1.96 13.83 -15.43
CA ASP A 417 1.42 14.91 -16.27
C ASP A 417 2.51 15.76 -16.94
N SER A 418 3.63 15.99 -16.25
CA SER A 418 4.69 16.90 -16.71
C SER A 418 5.95 16.19 -17.20
N SER A 419 6.05 14.88 -16.96
CA SER A 419 7.28 14.08 -17.15
C SER A 419 8.49 14.61 -16.37
N LYS A 420 8.27 15.49 -15.37
CA LYS A 420 9.33 15.96 -14.45
C LYS A 420 9.79 14.81 -13.56
N ILE A 421 11.09 14.78 -13.30
CA ILE A 421 11.72 13.76 -12.45
C ILE A 421 12.36 14.44 -11.25
N GLN A 422 12.09 13.92 -10.07
CA GLN A 422 12.74 14.33 -8.82
C GLN A 422 13.49 13.13 -8.23
N TYR A 423 14.76 13.34 -7.88
CA TYR A 423 15.56 12.33 -7.19
C TYR A 423 15.23 12.30 -5.70
N MET A 424 14.79 11.15 -5.19
CA MET A 424 14.36 11.01 -3.80
C MET A 424 15.50 10.55 -2.88
N GLY A 425 16.44 9.76 -3.40
CA GLY A 425 17.54 9.21 -2.63
C GLY A 425 17.81 7.75 -2.98
N ASN A 426 18.80 7.20 -2.29
CA ASN A 426 19.21 5.81 -2.45
C ASN A 426 18.61 4.96 -1.31
N CYS A 427 17.85 3.94 -1.66
CA CYS A 427 17.19 3.04 -0.71
C CYS A 427 18.01 1.76 -0.42
N ARG A 428 19.32 1.74 -0.70
CA ARG A 428 20.16 0.55 -0.48
C ARG A 428 20.44 0.35 1.02
N PRO A 429 20.16 -0.84 1.58
CA PRO A 429 20.64 -1.20 2.91
C PRO A 429 22.17 -1.20 2.96
N LYS A 430 22.79 -0.63 4.00
CA LYS A 430 24.27 -0.51 4.12
C LYS A 430 24.99 -1.85 4.13
N CYS A 431 24.34 -2.93 4.56
CA CYS A 431 24.92 -4.27 4.59
C CYS A 431 25.02 -4.94 3.22
N TYR A 432 24.44 -4.37 2.16
CA TYR A 432 24.52 -4.94 0.82
C TYR A 432 25.86 -4.64 0.17
N THR A 433 26.64 -5.69 -0.10
CA THR A 433 27.94 -5.61 -0.78
C THR A 433 27.83 -5.75 -2.31
N LEU A 434 26.74 -6.32 -2.82
CA LEU A 434 26.48 -6.58 -4.24
C LEU A 434 25.27 -5.77 -4.74
N ASN A 435 25.27 -5.42 -6.03
CA ASN A 435 24.25 -4.53 -6.64
C ASN A 435 22.94 -5.24 -7.07
N HIS A 436 22.74 -6.53 -6.73
CA HIS A 436 21.65 -7.34 -7.30
C HIS A 436 20.55 -7.78 -6.32
N SER A 437 20.60 -7.38 -5.06
CA SER A 437 19.55 -7.73 -4.09
C SER A 437 18.42 -6.69 -4.11
N ASN A 438 17.30 -6.97 -4.76
CA ASN A 438 16.23 -5.98 -4.95
C ASN A 438 15.13 -6.08 -3.88
N ALA A 439 14.55 -4.92 -3.52
CA ALA A 439 13.27 -4.89 -2.82
C ALA A 439 12.21 -5.60 -3.68
N TYR A 440 11.41 -6.46 -3.06
CA TYR A 440 10.44 -7.29 -3.77
C TYR A 440 9.01 -6.80 -3.60
N GLU A 441 8.72 -6.08 -2.51
CA GLU A 441 7.45 -5.43 -2.20
C GLU A 441 7.67 -4.05 -1.60
N SER A 442 6.72 -3.15 -1.84
CA SER A 442 6.83 -1.75 -1.43
C SER A 442 5.46 -1.14 -1.13
N PHE A 443 5.39 -0.36 -0.05
CA PHE A 443 4.14 0.20 0.47
C PHE A 443 4.33 1.67 0.81
N LEU A 444 3.62 2.55 0.08
CA LEU A 444 3.71 3.99 0.33
C LEU A 444 3.04 4.36 1.66
N TYR A 445 3.73 5.13 2.48
CA TYR A 445 3.19 5.56 3.76
C TYR A 445 2.65 6.99 3.71
N THR A 446 1.36 7.12 3.99
CA THR A 446 0.67 8.40 4.24
C THR A 446 0.18 8.37 5.69
N PRO A 447 0.68 9.25 6.59
CA PRO A 447 0.30 9.21 7.98
C PRO A 447 -1.21 9.39 8.18
N CYS A 448 -1.77 8.69 9.17
CA CYS A 448 -3.14 8.91 9.61
C CYS A 448 -3.15 9.02 11.13
N VAL A 449 -3.62 10.14 11.66
CA VAL A 449 -3.73 10.35 13.12
C VAL A 449 -5.12 9.98 13.67
N ILE A 450 -5.95 9.31 12.84
CA ILE A 450 -7.22 8.69 13.23
C ILE A 450 -7.07 7.17 13.16
N GLY A 451 -7.62 6.49 14.16
CA GLY A 451 -7.70 5.04 14.21
C GLY A 451 -7.84 4.64 15.67
N ARG A 452 -8.66 3.62 15.95
CA ARG A 452 -8.70 3.02 17.27
C ARG A 452 -8.00 1.68 17.19
N LEU A 453 -6.77 1.63 17.69
CA LEU A 453 -6.06 0.39 17.97
C LEU A 453 -5.99 0.22 19.49
N LEU A 454 -5.99 -1.03 19.95
CA LEU A 454 -6.20 -1.36 21.36
C LEU A 454 -5.00 -1.02 22.26
N HIS A 455 -3.77 -1.05 21.72
CA HIS A 455 -2.55 -0.86 22.49
C HIS A 455 -1.74 0.33 21.96
N GLY A 456 -0.96 0.97 22.84
CA GLY A 456 -0.12 2.14 22.52
C GLY A 456 -0.69 3.48 23.02
N ASN A 457 0.20 4.34 23.50
CA ASN A 457 -0.05 5.64 24.16
C ASN A 457 -1.32 5.71 25.05
N ASN A 458 -1.19 5.16 26.26
CA ASN A 458 -1.59 5.92 27.44
C ASN A 458 -0.56 7.05 27.58
N THR A 459 -1.01 8.30 27.54
CA THR A 459 -0.20 9.40 28.07
C THR A 459 0.34 9.00 29.44
N ASP A 460 1.64 9.17 29.67
CA ASP A 460 2.29 9.17 30.97
C ASP A 460 1.56 10.13 31.92
N GLN A 461 0.43 9.70 32.48
CA GLN A 461 -0.05 10.19 33.75
C GLN A 461 0.62 9.30 34.78
N ASN A 462 1.82 9.72 35.19
CA ASN A 462 2.27 9.40 36.54
C ASN A 462 1.12 9.79 37.48
N PRO A 463 0.49 8.85 38.21
CA PRO A 463 -0.17 9.26 39.43
C PRO A 463 0.97 9.73 40.33
N SER A 464 1.01 11.02 40.62
CA SER A 464 1.77 11.52 41.77
C SER A 464 1.27 10.75 42.99
N GLU A 465 2.04 9.77 43.44
CA GLU A 465 1.99 9.33 44.83
C GLU A 465 2.71 10.40 45.67
N ASP A 466 2.00 10.81 46.72
CA ASP A 466 2.29 11.77 47.80
C ASP A 466 2.19 13.28 47.54
#